data_AF-A0A7S0X6J6-F1
#
_entry.id   AF-A0A7S0X6J6-F1
#
_cell.length_a   1.000
_cell.length_b   1.000
_cell.length_c   1.000
_cell.angle_alpha   90.00
_cell.angle_beta   90.00
_cell.angle_gamma   90.00
#
_symmetry.space_group_name_H-M   'P 1'
#
loop_
_entity.id
_entity.type
_entity.pdbx_description
1 polymer ?
#
loop_
_entity_poly.entity_id
_entity_poly.type
_entity_poly.pdbx_seq_one_letter_code
_entity_poly.pdbx_strand_id
1 'polypeptide(L)'
;MELEVRSVAAAVSGFATWEVDALVRRRTAEGSAAAAASLASLAAVIASLPDMDVPPALAHSAEDALQAAAEARAAAAEGRLDAAAVAARAAHVAAESAFFHPDILSLLYFPSEYKMAVYIPLFLPTLMPILTGLAWDMKFFVRRRRCAASYRAATRAGAVE
;
A
#
# COMPACT_ATOMS: atom_id res chain seq x y z
N MET A 1 -40.86 32.65 6.04
CA MET A 1 -39.59 32.91 5.35
C MET A 1 -39.84 32.61 3.88
N GLU A 2 -40.33 33.60 3.14
CA GLU A 2 -40.64 33.44 1.73
C GLU A 2 -39.32 33.35 0.97
N LEU A 3 -39.07 32.19 0.36
CA LEU A 3 -37.96 32.03 -0.57
C LEU A 3 -38.32 32.82 -1.82
N GLU A 4 -37.71 33.99 -1.99
CA GLU A 4 -37.82 34.79 -3.21
C GLU A 4 -37.11 34.01 -4.34
N VAL A 5 -37.87 33.16 -5.03
CA VAL A 5 -37.37 32.39 -6.16
C VAL A 5 -37.20 33.35 -7.34
N ARG A 6 -36.00 33.92 -7.47
CA ARG A 6 -35.60 34.68 -8.66
C ARG A 6 -35.38 33.73 -9.83
N SER A 7 -36.33 33.65 -10.74
CA SER A 7 -36.16 32.96 -12.02
C SER A 7 -35.26 33.78 -12.94
N VAL A 8 -34.09 33.26 -13.29
CA VAL A 8 -33.22 33.83 -14.32
C VAL A 8 -33.68 33.30 -15.68
N ALA A 9 -33.95 34.18 -16.65
CA ALA A 9 -34.43 33.79 -17.98
C ALA A 9 -33.39 32.90 -18.69
N ALA A 10 -33.85 31.83 -19.35
CA ALA A 10 -33.01 30.99 -20.19
C ALA A 10 -32.55 31.78 -21.44
N ALA A 11 -31.27 31.67 -21.79
CA ALA A 11 -30.74 32.29 -23.00
C ALA A 11 -31.33 31.62 -24.25
N VAL A 12 -31.62 32.40 -25.29
CA VAL A 12 -32.25 31.94 -26.55
C VAL A 12 -31.39 30.88 -27.28
N SER A 13 -30.08 30.82 -27.00
CA SER A 13 -29.18 29.72 -27.32
C SER A 13 -27.97 29.73 -26.39
N GLY A 14 -27.39 28.55 -26.11
CA GLY A 14 -26.28 28.37 -25.16
C GLY A 14 -26.73 28.00 -23.74
N PHE A 15 -25.77 27.82 -22.83
CA PHE A 15 -26.03 27.58 -21.40
C PHE A 15 -26.23 28.91 -20.66
N ALA A 16 -27.22 28.97 -19.76
CA ALA A 16 -27.35 30.08 -18.83
C ALA A 16 -26.21 30.07 -17.81
N THR A 17 -25.81 31.24 -17.31
CA THR A 17 -24.69 31.37 -16.35
C THR A 17 -24.91 30.55 -15.08
N TRP A 18 -26.14 30.49 -14.58
CA TRP A 18 -26.47 29.68 -13.40
C TRP A 18 -26.37 28.17 -13.69
N GLU A 19 -26.63 27.72 -14.92
CA GLU A 19 -26.47 26.31 -15.31
C GLU A 19 -25.00 25.92 -15.32
N VAL A 20 -24.15 26.80 -15.86
CA VAL A 20 -22.69 26.63 -15.84
C VAL A 20 -22.19 26.62 -14.40
N ASP A 21 -22.61 27.57 -13.56
CA ASP A 21 -22.21 27.62 -12.15
C ASP A 21 -22.63 26.35 -11.38
N ALA A 22 -23.86 25.86 -11.61
CA ALA A 22 -24.34 24.63 -11.00
C ALA A 22 -23.50 23.42 -11.43
N LEU A 23 -23.14 23.34 -12.71
CA LEU A 23 -22.30 22.29 -13.25
C LEU A 23 -20.87 22.34 -12.69
N VAL A 24 -20.27 23.53 -12.60
CA VAL A 24 -18.92 23.73 -12.04
C VAL A 24 -18.90 23.33 -10.56
N ARG A 25 -19.90 23.75 -9.77
CA ARG A 25 -20.02 23.35 -8.36
C ARG A 25 -20.09 21.83 -8.20
N ARG A 26 -20.96 21.18 -8.99
CA ARG A 26 -21.12 19.74 -8.97
C ARG A 26 -19.80 19.03 -9.32
N ARG A 27 -19.14 19.45 -10.39
CA ARG A 27 -17.88 18.83 -10.84
C ARG A 27 -16.72 19.06 -9.88
N THR A 28 -16.69 20.22 -9.22
CA THR A 28 -15.73 20.52 -8.16
C THR A 28 -15.93 19.58 -6.98
N ALA A 29 -17.17 19.40 -6.53
CA ALA A 29 -17.49 18.49 -5.43
C ALA A 29 -17.16 17.02 -5.78
N GLU A 30 -17.53 16.57 -6.98
CA GLU A 30 -17.19 15.24 -7.48
C GLU A 30 -15.66 15.06 -7.58
N GLY A 31 -14.92 16.04 -8.09
CA GLY A 31 -13.46 16.01 -8.20
C GLY A 31 -12.76 15.96 -6.84
N SER A 32 -13.20 16.78 -5.88
CA SER A 32 -12.66 16.73 -4.52
C SER A 32 -12.96 15.40 -3.82
N ALA A 33 -14.16 14.84 -4.00
CA ALA A 33 -14.53 13.53 -3.46
C ALA A 33 -13.70 12.40 -4.10
N ALA A 34 -13.49 12.45 -5.42
CA ALA A 34 -12.65 11.49 -6.13
C ALA A 34 -11.18 11.55 -5.66
N ALA A 35 -10.61 12.75 -5.51
CA ALA A 35 -9.27 12.94 -4.97
C ALA A 35 -9.13 12.34 -3.56
N ALA A 36 -10.10 12.60 -2.68
CA ALA A 36 -10.11 12.05 -1.33
C ALA A 36 -10.20 10.51 -1.33
N ALA A 37 -11.03 9.93 -2.20
CA ALA A 37 -11.15 8.48 -2.35
C ALA A 37 -9.84 7.83 -2.85
N SER A 38 -9.16 8.46 -3.81
CA SER A 38 -7.86 7.99 -4.29
C SER A 38 -6.78 8.04 -3.20
N LEU A 39 -6.70 9.13 -2.43
CA LEU A 39 -5.77 9.24 -1.29
C LEU A 39 -6.08 8.23 -0.18
N ALA A 40 -7.35 8.00 0.11
CA ALA A 40 -7.75 6.98 1.09
C ALA A 40 -7.37 5.56 0.62
N SER A 41 -7.55 5.28 -0.67
CA SER A 41 -7.15 4.00 -1.28
C SER A 41 -5.63 3.83 -1.24
N LEU A 42 -4.89 4.88 -1.55
CA LEU A 42 -3.42 4.91 -1.42
C LEU A 42 -3.00 4.59 0.01
N ALA A 43 -3.57 5.27 1.01
CA ALA A 43 -3.24 5.03 2.41
C ALA A 43 -3.53 3.58 2.85
N ALA A 44 -4.64 3.01 2.38
CA ALA A 44 -4.98 1.61 2.64
C ALA A 44 -3.97 0.63 2.01
N VAL A 45 -3.53 0.90 0.78
CA VAL A 45 -2.49 0.10 0.12
C VAL A 45 -1.18 0.19 0.90
N ILE A 46 -0.69 1.40 1.21
CA ILE A 46 0.56 1.57 1.97
C ILE A 46 0.49 0.85 3.32
N ALA A 47 -0.63 0.96 4.03
CA ALA A 47 -0.84 0.26 5.29
C ALA A 47 -0.81 -1.28 5.18
N SER A 48 -1.14 -1.83 4.01
CA SER A 48 -1.08 -3.27 3.75
C SER A 48 0.32 -3.79 3.36
N LEU A 49 1.28 -2.89 3.09
CA LEU A 49 2.66 -3.23 2.76
C LEU A 49 3.62 -2.86 3.91
N PRO A 50 3.85 -3.76 4.89
CA PRO A 50 4.62 -3.44 6.10
C PRO A 50 6.11 -3.15 5.87
N ASP A 51 6.68 -3.63 4.75
CA ASP A 51 8.11 -3.47 4.42
C ASP A 51 8.36 -2.43 3.30
N MET A 52 7.37 -1.59 3.00
CA MET A 52 7.48 -0.59 1.93
C MET A 52 8.21 0.67 2.43
N ASP A 53 9.39 0.93 1.87
CA ASP A 53 10.02 2.25 1.93
C ASP A 53 9.24 3.21 1.01
N VAL A 54 8.48 4.13 1.59
CA VAL A 54 7.68 5.11 0.83
C VAL A 54 8.61 6.02 0.01
N PRO A 55 8.53 6.01 -1.34
CA PRO A 55 9.38 6.86 -2.16
C PRO A 55 9.09 8.34 -1.90
N PRO A 56 10.11 9.23 -1.89
CA PRO A 56 9.89 10.66 -1.69
C PRO A 56 9.00 11.29 -2.77
N ALA A 57 9.07 10.80 -4.01
CA ALA A 57 8.20 11.25 -5.10
C ALA A 57 6.71 10.96 -4.84
N LEU A 58 6.43 9.82 -4.20
CA LEU A 58 5.08 9.44 -3.81
C LEU A 58 4.56 10.34 -2.68
N ALA A 59 5.40 10.57 -1.66
CA ALA A 59 5.07 11.45 -0.55
C ALA A 59 4.78 12.89 -1.02
N HIS A 60 5.65 13.47 -1.85
CA HIS A 60 5.42 14.80 -2.43
C HIS A 60 4.14 14.87 -3.26
N SER A 61 3.85 13.86 -4.10
CA SER A 61 2.61 13.86 -4.90
C SER A 61 1.35 13.80 -4.02
N ALA A 62 1.40 13.07 -2.90
CA ALA A 62 0.31 13.02 -1.93
C ALA A 62 0.16 14.34 -1.17
N GLU A 63 1.27 15.00 -0.80
CA GLU A 63 1.28 16.33 -0.19
C GLU A 63 0.70 17.38 -1.15
N ASP A 64 1.11 17.39 -2.42
CA ASP A 64 0.59 18.27 -3.46
C ASP A 64 -0.93 18.07 -3.65
N ALA A 65 -1.39 16.83 -3.62
CA ALA A 65 -2.82 16.51 -3.70
C ALA A 65 -3.61 17.06 -2.50
N LEU A 66 -3.07 16.94 -1.29
CA LEU A 66 -3.67 17.47 -0.07
C LEU A 66 -3.69 19.00 -0.06
N GLN A 67 -2.60 19.63 -0.48
CA GLN A 67 -2.48 21.08 -0.60
C GLN A 67 -3.51 21.62 -1.60
N ALA A 68 -3.58 21.05 -2.80
CA ALA A 68 -4.54 21.44 -3.82
C ALA A 68 -6.00 21.20 -3.37
N ALA A 69 -6.27 20.15 -2.60
CA ALA A 69 -7.60 19.90 -2.02
C ALA A 69 -7.98 20.97 -0.98
N ALA A 70 -7.01 21.40 -0.16
CA ALA A 70 -7.22 22.49 0.80
C ALA A 70 -7.48 23.82 0.09
N GLU A 71 -6.74 24.12 -0.98
CA GLU A 71 -6.96 25.30 -1.82
C GLU A 71 -8.33 25.28 -2.50
N ALA A 72 -8.76 24.12 -3.01
CA ALA A 72 -10.10 23.95 -3.60
C ALA A 72 -11.20 24.26 -2.59
N ARG A 73 -11.04 23.79 -1.35
CA ARG A 73 -11.98 24.05 -0.26
C ARG A 73 -12.00 25.53 0.13
N ALA A 74 -10.84 26.18 0.22
CA ALA A 74 -10.75 27.61 0.54
C ALA A 74 -11.41 28.47 -0.57
N ALA A 75 -11.09 28.19 -1.84
CA ALA A 75 -11.69 28.88 -2.98
C ALA A 75 -13.21 28.67 -3.05
N ALA A 76 -13.70 27.46 -2.74
CA ALA A 76 -15.13 27.19 -2.68
C ALA A 76 -15.83 27.97 -1.56
N ALA A 77 -15.19 28.11 -0.39
CA ALA A 77 -15.72 28.89 0.73
C ALA A 77 -15.81 30.39 0.42
N GLU A 78 -14.88 30.91 -0.39
CA GLU A 78 -14.89 32.29 -0.88
C GLU A 78 -15.83 32.53 -2.07
N GLY A 79 -16.49 31.48 -2.58
CA GLY A 79 -17.37 31.55 -3.75
C GLY A 79 -16.62 31.65 -5.09
N ARG A 80 -15.30 31.46 -5.12
CA ARG A 80 -14.46 31.46 -6.33
C ARG A 80 -14.53 30.09 -7.02
N LEU A 81 -15.63 29.82 -7.71
CA LEU A 81 -15.95 28.51 -8.31
C LEU A 81 -14.90 28.04 -9.32
N ASP A 82 -14.39 28.93 -10.18
CA ASP A 82 -13.39 28.55 -11.20
C ASP A 82 -12.08 28.11 -10.55
N ALA A 83 -11.61 28.86 -9.55
CA ALA A 83 -10.40 28.53 -8.82
C ALA A 83 -10.58 27.22 -8.03
N ALA A 84 -11.75 27.02 -7.42
CA ALA A 84 -12.08 25.79 -6.73
C ALA A 84 -12.07 24.57 -7.68
N ALA A 85 -12.64 24.72 -8.88
CA ALA A 85 -12.67 23.67 -9.88
C ALA A 85 -11.28 23.30 -10.39
N VAL A 86 -10.43 24.31 -10.65
CA VAL A 86 -9.04 24.09 -11.08
C VAL A 86 -8.24 23.38 -9.99
N ALA A 87 -8.33 23.85 -8.74
CA ALA A 87 -7.64 23.24 -7.62
C ALA A 87 -8.15 21.82 -7.32
N ALA A 88 -9.46 21.57 -7.39
CA ALA A 88 -10.03 20.23 -7.22
C ALA A 88 -9.55 19.25 -8.30
N ARG A 89 -9.43 19.73 -9.55
CA ARG A 89 -8.86 18.94 -10.64
C ARG A 89 -7.37 18.65 -10.42
N ALA A 90 -6.60 19.65 -9.99
CA ALA A 90 -5.18 19.47 -9.67
C ALA A 90 -4.99 18.44 -8.54
N ALA A 91 -5.80 18.52 -7.48
CA ALA A 91 -5.80 17.56 -6.38
C ALA A 91 -6.09 16.14 -6.85
N HIS A 92 -7.10 15.97 -7.73
CA HIS A 92 -7.44 14.66 -8.27
C HIS A 92 -6.31 14.07 -9.12
N VAL A 93 -5.70 14.86 -10.01
CA VAL A 93 -4.58 14.42 -10.85
C VAL A 93 -3.37 14.04 -10.00
N ALA A 94 -3.01 14.85 -8.99
CA ALA A 94 -1.91 14.57 -8.09
C ALA A 94 -2.15 13.31 -7.23
N ALA A 95 -3.40 13.10 -6.78
CA ALA A 95 -3.78 11.90 -6.04
C ALA A 95 -3.70 10.64 -6.91
N GLU A 96 -4.13 10.71 -8.17
CA GLU A 96 -3.99 9.60 -9.12
C GLU A 96 -2.53 9.34 -9.49
N SER A 97 -1.71 10.37 -9.72
CA SER A 97 -0.29 10.17 -10.02
C SER A 97 0.46 9.54 -8.85
N ALA A 98 0.07 9.87 -7.62
CA ALA A 98 0.56 9.19 -6.43
C ALA A 98 0.13 7.71 -6.42
N PHE A 99 -1.16 7.42 -6.60
CA PHE A 99 -1.67 6.04 -6.56
C PHE A 99 -1.08 5.13 -7.65
N PHE A 100 -0.89 5.65 -8.86
CA PHE A 100 -0.36 4.91 -10.01
C PHE A 100 1.17 5.04 -10.16
N HIS A 101 1.88 5.46 -9.11
CA HIS A 101 3.34 5.51 -9.16
C HIS A 101 3.94 4.11 -9.39
N PRO A 102 4.93 3.94 -10.29
CA PRO A 102 5.50 2.64 -10.63
C PRO A 102 6.04 1.86 -9.42
N ASP A 103 6.46 2.56 -8.36
CA ASP A 103 6.99 1.93 -7.14
C ASP A 103 5.91 1.24 -6.29
N ILE A 104 4.68 1.79 -6.23
CA ILE A 104 3.56 1.10 -5.57
C ILE A 104 3.19 -0.15 -6.36
N LEU A 105 3.15 -0.01 -7.69
CA LEU A 105 2.85 -1.13 -8.59
C LEU A 105 3.96 -2.19 -8.53
N SER A 106 5.23 -1.81 -8.43
CA SER A 106 6.35 -2.75 -8.40
C SER A 106 6.35 -3.61 -7.13
N LEU A 107 5.91 -3.09 -5.99
CA LEU A 107 5.77 -3.88 -4.76
C LEU A 107 4.58 -4.85 -4.82
N LEU A 108 3.49 -4.48 -5.49
CA LEU A 108 2.41 -5.41 -5.84
C LEU A 108 2.88 -6.49 -6.85
N TYR A 109 3.86 -6.15 -7.70
CA TYR A 109 4.42 -7.05 -8.72
C TYR A 109 5.65 -7.86 -8.29
N PHE A 110 6.28 -7.55 -7.15
CA PHE A 110 7.35 -8.35 -6.53
C PHE A 110 6.99 -8.83 -5.11
N PRO A 111 5.99 -9.71 -4.96
CA PRO A 111 5.76 -10.49 -3.76
C PRO A 111 7.05 -11.14 -3.23
N SER A 112 7.12 -11.31 -1.91
CA SER A 112 8.20 -12.01 -1.19
C SER A 112 8.53 -13.40 -1.78
N GLU A 113 7.55 -14.00 -2.45
CA GLU A 113 7.55 -15.23 -3.21
C GLU A 113 8.61 -15.21 -4.33
N TYR A 114 8.87 -14.05 -4.95
CA TYR A 114 9.92 -13.90 -5.95
C TYR A 114 11.31 -13.84 -5.33
N LYS A 115 11.47 -13.26 -4.14
CA LYS A 115 12.75 -13.35 -3.39
C LYS A 115 13.04 -14.82 -3.06
N MET A 116 12.03 -15.56 -2.58
CA MET A 116 12.18 -16.99 -2.32
C MET A 116 12.53 -17.79 -3.59
N ALA A 117 11.92 -17.47 -4.73
CA ALA A 117 12.21 -18.14 -6.00
C ALA A 117 13.67 -17.94 -6.47
N VAL A 118 14.30 -16.80 -6.15
CA VAL A 118 15.73 -16.57 -6.43
C VAL A 118 16.64 -17.28 -5.43
N TYR A 119 16.28 -17.28 -4.13
CA TYR A 119 17.13 -17.82 -3.07
C TYR A 119 17.05 -19.33 -2.90
N ILE A 120 15.90 -19.96 -3.15
CA ILE A 120 15.74 -21.42 -2.99
C ILE A 120 16.72 -22.19 -3.90
N PRO A 121 16.83 -21.94 -5.21
CA PRO A 121 17.79 -22.65 -6.06
C PRO A 121 19.25 -22.44 -5.66
N LEU A 122 19.59 -21.27 -5.09
CA LEU A 122 20.95 -20.95 -4.66
C LEU A 122 21.34 -21.66 -3.36
N PHE A 123 20.46 -21.62 -2.35
CA PHE A 123 20.78 -22.08 -1.00
C PHE A 123 20.35 -23.53 -0.73
N LEU A 124 19.30 -24.03 -1.40
CA LEU A 124 18.80 -25.38 -1.18
C LEU A 124 19.87 -26.47 -1.43
N PRO A 125 20.69 -26.40 -2.50
CA PRO A 125 21.75 -27.39 -2.73
C PRO A 125 22.82 -27.41 -1.65
N THR A 126 23.12 -26.26 -1.04
CA THR A 126 24.12 -26.15 0.03
C THR A 126 23.55 -26.53 1.40
N LEU A 127 22.28 -26.20 1.67
CA LEU A 127 21.61 -26.52 2.93
C LEU A 127 21.34 -28.02 3.09
N MET A 128 20.98 -28.71 2.00
CA MET A 128 20.67 -30.16 2.01
C MET A 128 21.79 -31.04 2.63
N PRO A 129 23.05 -30.98 2.17
CA PRO A 129 24.13 -31.80 2.72
C PRO A 129 24.48 -31.45 4.17
N ILE A 130 24.37 -30.17 4.55
CA ILE A 130 24.63 -29.72 5.93
C ILE A 130 23.59 -30.31 6.88
N LEU A 131 22.31 -30.20 6.54
CA LEU A 131 21.21 -30.70 7.36
C LEU A 131 21.23 -32.23 7.46
N THR A 132 21.52 -32.92 6.36
CA THR A 132 21.65 -34.39 6.39
C THR A 132 22.84 -34.80 7.25
N GLY A 133 24.03 -34.22 7.05
CA GLY A 133 25.21 -34.49 7.88
C GLY A 133 24.93 -34.30 9.38
N LEU A 134 24.33 -33.17 9.74
CA LEU A 134 23.94 -32.89 11.12
C LEU A 134 22.95 -33.92 11.69
N ALA A 135 21.97 -34.35 10.89
CA ALA A 135 21.01 -35.37 11.30
C ALA A 135 21.67 -36.75 11.52
N TRP A 136 22.64 -37.12 10.69
CA TRP A 136 23.43 -38.33 10.86
C TRP A 136 24.26 -38.27 12.13
N ASP A 137 25.01 -37.19 12.35
CA ASP A 137 25.84 -37.00 13.54
C ASP A 137 25.01 -37.03 14.82
N MET A 138 23.84 -36.39 14.81
CA MET A 138 22.91 -36.43 15.94
C MET A 138 22.44 -37.86 16.23
N LYS A 139 22.07 -38.63 15.20
CA LYS A 139 21.68 -40.05 15.36
C LYS A 139 22.83 -40.88 15.92
N PHE A 140 24.05 -40.70 15.41
CA PHE A 140 25.23 -41.41 15.91
C PHE A 140 25.54 -41.04 17.35
N PHE A 141 25.45 -39.76 17.70
CA PHE A 141 25.68 -39.28 19.05
C PHE A 141 24.65 -39.88 20.03
N VAL A 142 23.36 -39.88 19.69
CA VAL A 142 22.31 -40.51 20.50
C VAL A 142 22.53 -42.02 20.63
N ARG A 143 22.86 -42.73 19.53
CA ARG A 143 23.16 -44.16 19.59
C ARG A 143 24.37 -44.46 20.48
N ARG A 144 25.45 -43.69 20.35
CA ARG A 144 26.65 -43.80 21.20
C ARG A 144 26.31 -43.59 22.68
N ARG A 145 25.49 -42.58 23.02
CA ARG A 145 25.05 -42.34 24.40
C ARG A 145 24.21 -43.49 24.95
N ARG A 146 23.31 -44.07 24.15
CA ARG A 146 22.50 -45.22 24.54
C ARG A 146 23.35 -46.48 24.76
N CYS A 147 24.29 -46.79 23.86
CA CYS A 147 25.20 -47.93 24.02
C CYS A 147 26.16 -47.74 25.21
N ALA A 148 26.66 -46.53 25.45
CA ALA A 148 27.48 -46.23 26.61
C ALA A 148 26.69 -46.37 27.92
N ALA A 149 25.41 -45.96 27.92
CA ALA A 149 24.53 -46.15 29.07
C ALA A 149 24.23 -47.64 29.34
N SER A 150 23.96 -48.43 28.29
CA SER A 150 23.72 -49.87 28.44
C SER A 150 24.97 -50.63 28.87
N TYR A 151 26.15 -50.29 28.34
CA TYR A 151 27.42 -50.87 28.79
C TYR A 151 27.71 -50.56 30.27
N ARG A 152 27.51 -49.30 30.69
CA ARG A 152 27.66 -48.91 32.11
C ARG A 152 26.65 -49.60 33.04
N ALA A 153 25.45 -49.89 32.53
CA ALA A 153 24.45 -50.66 33.29
C ALA A 153 24.86 -52.13 33.42
N ALA A 154 25.37 -52.74 32.34
CA ALA A 154 25.85 -54.12 32.33
C ALA A 154 27.07 -54.34 33.23
N THR A 155 28.04 -53.41 33.24
CA THR A 155 29.20 -53.48 34.13
C THR A 155 28.83 -53.27 35.60
N ARG A 156 27.84 -52.42 35.91
CA ARG A 156 27.30 -52.29 37.28
C ARG A 156 26.51 -53.52 37.74
N ALA A 157 25.96 -54.31 36.83
CA ALA A 157 25.17 -55.50 37.13
C ALA A 157 26.03 -56.78 37.29
N GLY A 158 27.36 -56.69 37.21
CA GLY A 158 28.26 -57.84 37.40
C GLY A 158 28.22 -58.89 36.28
N ALA A 159 27.66 -58.57 35.11
CA ALA A 159 27.47 -59.51 34.01
C ALA A 159 28.67 -59.60 33.03
N VAL A 160 29.82 -59.03 33.41
CA VAL A 160 31.05 -59.03 32.59
C VAL A 160 32.20 -59.55 33.45
N GLU A 161 32.17 -60.86 33.71
CA GLU A 161 33.35 -61.69 33.96
C GLU A 161 33.25 -62.94 33.08
#